data_AF-A0A5E4DBV6-F1
#
_entry.id   AF-A0A5E4DBV6-F1
#
_cell.length_a   1.000
_cell.length_b   1.000
_cell.length_c   1.000
_cell.angle_alpha   90.00
_cell.angle_beta   90.00
_cell.angle_gamma   90.00
#
_symmetry.space_group_name_H-M   'P 1'
#
loop_
_entity.id
_entity.type
_entity.pdbx_description
1 polymer ?
#
loop_
_entity_poly.entity_id
_entity_poly.type
_entity_poly.pdbx_seq_one_letter_code
_entity_poly.pdbx_strand_id
1 'polypeptide(L)'
;VFDACSPEDIKKNRTLKLGPAMAAKPPFKVFIDLSLRKRPLDEFLTHLFLWVRQRRDRLHLCCNRLKIFGKPTRHTRKVLRLLQLDSVQKVEVHCAWAPSTLAACAPFLGQMRNLRKLLVSQVYVPAYTSQEEQEQLLAQLTSQFLGMDCLRKFCANAVFLLEGHLEQVL
;
A
#
# COMPACT_ATOMS: atom_id res chain seq x y z
N VAL A 1 -59.88 29.13 -40.19
CA VAL A 1 -59.63 28.02 -41.14
C VAL A 1 -58.23 27.55 -40.85
N PHE A 2 -58.09 26.29 -40.42
CA PHE A 2 -56.83 25.62 -40.16
C PHE A 2 -56.02 25.58 -41.46
N ASP A 3 -54.82 26.15 -41.48
CA ASP A 3 -53.89 25.94 -42.58
C ASP A 3 -52.86 24.89 -42.15
N ALA A 4 -52.94 23.75 -42.80
CA ALA A 4 -52.21 22.54 -42.49
C ALA A 4 -50.78 22.66 -43.05
N CYS A 5 -49.76 22.56 -42.20
CA CYS A 5 -48.39 22.42 -42.66
C CYS A 5 -48.16 21.01 -43.22
N SER A 6 -47.69 20.98 -44.47
CA SER A 6 -47.32 19.82 -45.29
C SER A 6 -46.19 18.98 -44.66
N PRO A 7 -46.22 17.63 -44.79
CA PRO A 7 -45.27 16.75 -44.12
C PRO A 7 -44.06 16.42 -45.00
N GLU A 8 -43.25 17.40 -45.39
CA GLU A 8 -41.96 17.11 -46.04
C GLU A 8 -40.87 18.06 -45.56
N ASP A 9 -40.26 17.67 -44.43
CA ASP A 9 -38.89 18.06 -44.11
C ASP A 9 -38.35 17.04 -43.10
N ILE A 10 -38.13 15.79 -43.55
CA ILE A 10 -37.31 14.80 -42.82
C ILE A 10 -35.87 15.31 -42.88
N LYS A 11 -35.58 16.33 -42.08
CA LYS A 11 -34.24 16.87 -41.86
C LYS A 11 -33.48 15.88 -40.98
N LYS A 12 -32.82 14.97 -41.69
CA LYS A 12 -31.51 14.39 -41.39
C LYS A 12 -31.20 14.31 -39.91
N ASN A 13 -31.38 13.11 -39.36
CA ASN A 13 -30.76 12.65 -38.13
C ASN A 13 -29.27 13.06 -38.11
N ARG A 14 -28.97 14.18 -37.45
CA ARG A 14 -27.61 14.46 -37.01
C ARG A 14 -27.36 13.49 -35.88
N THR A 15 -26.80 12.34 -36.23
CA THR A 15 -26.06 11.49 -35.30
C THR A 15 -25.12 12.43 -34.55
N LEU A 16 -25.44 12.71 -33.28
CA LEU A 16 -24.52 13.35 -32.35
C LEU A 16 -23.29 12.47 -32.38
N LYS A 17 -22.25 12.90 -33.09
CA LYS A 17 -20.93 12.29 -33.04
C LYS A 17 -20.58 12.29 -31.56
N LEU A 18 -20.63 11.11 -30.94
CA LEU A 18 -20.10 10.90 -29.62
C LEU A 18 -18.65 11.38 -29.72
N GLY A 19 -18.35 12.51 -29.07
CA GLY A 19 -17.00 13.04 -29.03
C GLY A 19 -16.03 11.97 -28.53
N PRO A 20 -14.71 12.16 -28.72
CA PRO A 20 -13.72 11.18 -28.28
C PRO A 20 -14.05 10.80 -26.84
N ALA A 21 -14.20 9.48 -26.61
CA ALA A 21 -14.57 8.92 -25.32
C ALA A 21 -13.89 9.72 -24.21
N MET A 22 -14.68 10.39 -23.37
CA MET A 22 -14.20 11.29 -22.31
C MET A 22 -12.95 10.69 -21.68
N ALA A 23 -11.78 11.24 -22.01
CA ALA A 23 -10.51 10.68 -21.57
C ALA A 23 -10.60 10.51 -20.05
N ALA A 24 -10.45 9.28 -19.58
CA ALA A 24 -10.61 8.95 -18.18
C ALA A 24 -9.68 9.88 -17.38
N LYS A 25 -10.27 10.84 -16.65
CA LYS A 25 -9.48 11.79 -15.86
C LYS A 25 -8.62 10.99 -14.89
N PRO A 26 -7.32 11.31 -14.77
CA PRO A 26 -6.46 10.57 -13.86
C PRO A 26 -7.02 10.65 -12.43
N PRO A 27 -6.92 9.57 -11.65
CA PRO A 27 -7.43 9.55 -10.28
C PRO A 27 -6.73 10.62 -9.44
N PHE A 28 -7.50 11.29 -8.59
CA PHE A 28 -7.01 12.27 -7.64
C PHE A 28 -6.10 11.57 -6.61
N LYS A 29 -4.91 12.10 -6.37
CA LYS A 29 -3.95 11.53 -5.41
C LYS A 29 -3.94 12.35 -4.14
N VAL A 30 -4.19 11.69 -3.01
CA VAL A 30 -4.04 12.28 -1.67
C VAL A 30 -2.76 11.74 -1.07
N PHE A 31 -1.86 12.61 -0.63
CA PHE A 31 -0.62 12.21 0.04
C PHE A 31 -0.75 12.46 1.54
N ILE A 32 -0.40 11.44 2.33
CA ILE A 32 -0.42 11.52 3.79
C ILE A 32 0.72 10.71 4.39
N ASP A 33 1.33 11.19 5.48
CA ASP A 33 2.20 10.38 6.30
C ASP A 33 1.37 9.64 7.35
N LEU A 34 1.52 8.31 7.42
CA LEU A 34 0.66 7.46 8.23
C LEU A 34 1.41 6.82 9.40
N SER A 35 0.77 6.84 10.56
CA SER A 35 1.24 6.12 11.75
C SER A 35 0.20 5.11 12.20
N LEU A 36 0.41 3.84 11.89
CA LEU A 36 -0.48 2.74 12.26
C LEU A 36 -0.16 2.33 13.69
N ARG A 37 -1.09 2.57 14.62
CA ARG A 37 -0.96 2.20 16.04
C ARG A 37 -1.97 1.11 16.39
N LYS A 38 -1.81 0.49 17.57
CA LYS A 38 -2.82 -0.44 18.14
C LYS A 38 -4.13 0.28 18.51
N ARG A 39 -4.07 1.59 18.77
CA ARG A 39 -5.24 2.42 19.08
C ARG A 39 -6.15 2.58 17.86
N PRO A 40 -7.45 2.84 18.06
CA PRO A 40 -8.33 3.23 16.97
C PRO A 40 -7.71 4.42 16.21
N LEU A 41 -7.93 4.43 14.90
CA LEU A 41 -7.59 5.59 14.08
C LEU A 41 -8.35 6.79 14.61
N ASP A 42 -7.77 7.97 14.45
CA ASP A 42 -8.53 9.19 14.65
C ASP A 42 -9.71 9.27 13.66
N GLU A 43 -10.64 10.15 13.99
CA GLU A 43 -11.87 10.33 13.22
C GLU A 43 -11.56 10.76 11.78
N PHE A 44 -10.55 11.60 11.58
CA PHE A 44 -10.13 12.06 10.26
C PHE A 44 -9.67 10.91 9.36
N LEU A 45 -8.75 10.06 9.86
CA LEU A 45 -8.25 8.90 9.13
C LEU A 45 -9.36 7.89 8.84
N THR A 46 -10.31 7.74 9.77
CA THR A 46 -11.48 6.88 9.57
C THR A 46 -12.32 7.36 8.39
N HIS A 47 -12.66 8.65 8.36
CA HIS A 47 -13.41 9.25 7.26
C HIS A 47 -12.64 9.22 5.93
N LEU A 48 -11.33 9.49 5.97
CA LEU A 48 -10.47 9.42 4.78
C LEU A 48 -10.46 8.02 4.17
N PHE A 49 -10.28 6.97 4.99
CA PHE A 49 -10.28 5.60 4.48
C PHE A 49 -11.64 5.16 3.95
N LEU A 50 -12.74 5.62 4.56
CA LEU A 50 -14.08 5.41 4.00
C LEU A 50 -14.24 6.08 2.63
N TRP A 51 -13.77 7.31 2.50
CA TRP A 51 -13.83 8.07 1.25
C TRP A 51 -13.03 7.41 0.13
N VAL A 52 -11.80 6.97 0.42
CA VAL A 52 -10.94 6.20 -0.51
C VAL A 52 -11.59 4.88 -0.90
N ARG A 53 -12.20 4.18 0.07
CA ARG A 53 -12.88 2.90 -0.21
C ARG A 53 -14.06 3.07 -1.15
N GLN A 54 -14.81 4.17 -1.04
CA GLN A 54 -15.98 4.46 -1.90
C GLN A 54 -15.60 4.92 -3.31
N ARG A 55 -14.38 5.44 -3.51
CA ARG A 55 -13.96 6.09 -4.76
C ARG A 55 -12.66 5.53 -5.31
N ARG A 56 -12.42 4.22 -5.18
CA ARG A 56 -11.13 3.58 -5.50
C ARG A 56 -10.65 3.80 -6.93
N ASP A 57 -11.55 4.00 -7.87
CA ASP A 57 -11.31 4.27 -9.28
C ASP A 57 -10.93 5.74 -9.56
N ARG A 58 -11.27 6.66 -8.66
CA ARG A 58 -11.09 8.11 -8.85
C ARG A 58 -10.18 8.74 -7.80
N LEU A 59 -9.86 8.04 -6.73
CA LEU A 59 -9.15 8.53 -5.56
C LEU A 59 -8.12 7.50 -5.11
N HIS A 60 -6.86 7.88 -5.21
CA HIS A 60 -5.73 7.08 -4.79
C HIS A 60 -5.13 7.68 -3.52
N LEU A 61 -5.02 6.86 -2.47
CA LEU A 61 -4.35 7.27 -1.25
C LEU A 61 -2.88 6.87 -1.32
N CYS A 62 -2.02 7.85 -1.41
CA CYS A 62 -0.57 7.71 -1.42
C CYS A 62 -0.01 7.99 0.00
N CYS A 63 1.08 7.31 0.33
CA CYS A 63 1.74 7.46 1.61
C CYS A 63 3.25 7.58 1.39
N ASN A 64 3.88 8.67 1.81
CA ASN A 64 5.32 8.83 1.64
C ASN A 64 6.09 8.15 2.78
N ARG A 65 5.66 8.39 4.02
CA ARG A 65 6.22 7.77 5.23
C ARG A 65 5.16 6.97 5.98
N LEU A 66 5.43 5.69 6.14
CA LEU A 66 4.62 4.76 6.91
C LEU A 66 5.35 4.37 8.20
N LYS A 67 4.75 4.63 9.35
CA LYS A 67 5.20 4.13 10.64
C LYS A 67 4.24 3.06 11.15
N ILE A 68 4.77 1.95 11.63
CA ILE A 68 3.98 0.88 12.23
C ILE A 68 4.42 0.72 13.69
N PHE A 69 3.45 0.95 14.58
CA PHE A 69 3.57 0.82 16.02
C PHE A 69 2.68 -0.32 16.50
N GLY A 70 3.33 -1.37 17.01
CA GLY A 70 2.67 -2.58 17.47
C GLY A 70 2.44 -3.62 16.37
N LYS A 71 1.91 -4.77 16.77
CA LYS A 71 1.65 -5.91 15.87
C LYS A 71 0.60 -5.53 14.82
N PRO A 72 0.85 -5.77 13.52
CA PRO A 72 -0.12 -5.62 12.45
C PRO A 72 -1.38 -6.44 12.73
N THR A 73 -2.52 -5.75 12.77
CA THR A 73 -3.83 -6.37 12.97
C THR A 73 -4.53 -6.58 11.63
N ARG A 74 -5.68 -7.27 11.64
CA ARG A 74 -6.58 -7.32 10.47
C ARG A 74 -6.90 -5.91 9.95
N HIS A 75 -7.06 -4.95 10.85
CA HIS A 75 -7.30 -3.56 10.52
C HIS A 75 -6.08 -2.93 9.82
N THR A 76 -4.88 -3.09 10.37
CA THR A 76 -3.62 -2.63 9.74
C THR A 76 -3.50 -3.14 8.30
N ARG A 77 -3.75 -4.44 8.09
CA ARG A 77 -3.72 -5.05 6.74
C ARG A 77 -4.79 -4.49 5.80
N LYS A 78 -5.97 -4.12 6.31
CA LYS A 78 -7.01 -3.47 5.49
C LYS A 78 -6.57 -2.08 5.06
N VAL A 79 -5.95 -1.32 5.96
CA VAL A 79 -5.42 0.02 5.64
C VAL A 79 -4.31 -0.07 4.60
N LEU A 80 -3.35 -0.99 4.73
CA LEU A 80 -2.29 -1.18 3.74
C LEU A 80 -2.83 -1.48 2.34
N ARG A 81 -3.91 -2.24 2.22
CA ARG A 81 -4.58 -2.53 0.92
C ARG A 81 -5.34 -1.33 0.33
N LEU A 82 -5.57 -0.27 1.10
CA LEU A 82 -6.16 0.97 0.60
C LEU A 82 -5.09 1.95 0.09
N LEU A 83 -3.83 1.71 0.43
CA LEU A 83 -2.72 2.55 -0.01
C LEU A 83 -2.22 2.12 -1.38
N GLN A 84 -1.80 3.10 -2.16
CA GLN A 84 -0.88 2.90 -3.27
C GLN A 84 0.50 2.60 -2.69
N LEU A 85 0.82 1.32 -2.49
CA LEU A 85 2.04 0.88 -1.81
C LEU A 85 3.32 1.28 -2.57
N ASP A 86 3.23 1.38 -3.90
CA ASP A 86 4.30 1.89 -4.75
C ASP A 86 4.68 3.34 -4.42
N SER A 87 3.79 4.14 -3.84
CA SER A 87 4.10 5.52 -3.43
C SER A 87 4.95 5.64 -2.16
N VAL A 88 5.11 4.53 -1.41
CA VAL A 88 5.83 4.51 -0.12
C VAL A 88 7.33 4.59 -0.34
N GLN A 89 7.96 5.59 0.27
CA GLN A 89 9.41 5.80 0.21
C GLN A 89 10.12 5.49 1.52
N LYS A 90 9.42 5.54 2.66
CA LYS A 90 10.00 5.31 3.98
C LYS A 90 9.07 4.46 4.82
N VAL A 91 9.60 3.36 5.35
CA VAL A 91 8.91 2.51 6.33
C VAL A 91 9.71 2.46 7.62
N GLU A 92 9.02 2.66 8.73
CA GLU A 92 9.59 2.49 10.07
C GLU A 92 8.72 1.57 10.91
N VAL A 93 9.29 0.46 11.37
CA VAL A 93 8.67 -0.49 12.28
C VAL A 93 9.25 -0.28 13.68
N HIS A 94 8.43 0.22 14.59
CA HIS A 94 8.81 0.67 15.94
C HIS A 94 8.23 -0.23 17.04
N CYS A 95 8.32 -1.55 16.90
CA CYS A 95 7.80 -2.47 17.91
C CYS A 95 8.37 -3.88 17.79
N ALA A 96 8.37 -4.57 18.94
CA ALA A 96 8.63 -6.00 19.06
C ALA A 96 7.80 -6.83 18.07
N TRP A 97 8.37 -7.22 16.93
CA TRP A 97 7.77 -8.18 16.01
C TRP A 97 8.37 -9.56 16.27
N ALA A 98 7.51 -10.58 16.36
CA ALA A 98 7.99 -11.93 16.13
C ALA A 98 8.44 -12.04 14.65
N PRO A 99 9.48 -12.81 14.33
CA PRO A 99 9.89 -13.15 12.96
C PRO A 99 8.72 -13.50 12.03
N SER A 100 7.78 -14.32 12.51
CA SER A 100 6.56 -14.68 11.76
C SER A 100 5.66 -13.49 11.43
N THR A 101 5.65 -12.44 12.27
CA THR A 101 4.91 -11.21 12.01
C THR A 101 5.58 -10.37 10.92
N LEU A 102 6.92 -10.31 10.95
CA LEU A 102 7.71 -9.66 9.91
C LEU A 102 7.51 -10.36 8.57
N ALA A 103 7.65 -11.69 8.54
CA ALA A 103 7.43 -12.50 7.34
C ALA A 103 6.00 -12.35 6.79
N ALA A 104 4.98 -12.37 7.65
CA ALA A 104 3.59 -12.13 7.22
C ALA A 104 3.34 -10.71 6.67
N CYS A 105 4.22 -9.75 6.94
CA CYS A 105 4.15 -8.39 6.39
C CYS A 105 5.08 -8.17 5.20
N ALA A 106 6.05 -9.06 4.98
CA ALA A 106 7.01 -8.98 3.90
C ALA A 106 6.35 -8.81 2.52
N PRO A 107 5.23 -9.48 2.18
CA PRO A 107 4.56 -9.26 0.90
C PRO A 107 4.08 -7.82 0.66
N PHE A 108 3.75 -7.07 1.72
CA PHE A 108 3.40 -5.66 1.58
C PHE A 108 4.64 -4.81 1.34
N LEU A 109 5.76 -5.15 1.97
CA LEU A 109 7.04 -4.46 1.79
C LEU A 109 7.58 -4.68 0.38
N GLY A 110 7.54 -5.91 -0.14
CA GLY A 110 7.96 -6.23 -1.51
C GLY A 110 7.13 -5.54 -2.60
N GLN A 111 5.91 -5.08 -2.29
CA GLN A 111 5.10 -4.26 -3.20
C GLN A 111 5.49 -2.78 -3.22
N MET A 112 6.27 -2.31 -2.25
CA MET A 112 6.70 -0.91 -2.14
C MET A 112 7.93 -0.65 -3.01
N ARG A 113 7.74 -0.68 -4.34
CA ARG A 113 8.83 -0.61 -5.32
C ARG A 113 9.69 0.66 -5.24
N ASN A 114 9.15 1.76 -4.73
CA ASN A 114 9.89 3.02 -4.52
C ASN A 114 10.42 3.19 -3.09
N LEU A 115 10.44 2.14 -2.28
CA LEU A 115 10.93 2.19 -0.91
C LEU A 115 12.43 2.51 -0.89
N ARG A 116 12.79 3.64 -0.29
CA ARG A 116 14.19 4.10 -0.19
C ARG A 116 14.81 3.86 1.17
N LYS A 117 13.99 3.88 2.23
CA LYS A 117 14.43 3.68 3.60
C LYS A 117 13.53 2.70 4.32
N LEU A 118 14.11 1.63 4.84
CA LEU A 118 13.43 0.67 5.70
C LEU A 118 14.14 0.62 7.05
N LEU A 119 13.42 0.96 8.10
CA LEU A 119 13.87 0.79 9.48
C LEU A 119 13.02 -0.28 10.13
N VAL A 120 13.68 -1.34 10.62
CA VAL A 120 13.08 -2.40 11.40
C VAL A 120 13.77 -2.43 12.75
N SER A 121 13.00 -2.23 13.81
CA SER A 121 13.52 -2.31 15.18
C SER A 121 12.82 -3.40 15.96
N GLN A 122 13.56 -4.04 16.88
CA GLN A 122 13.05 -4.95 17.89
C GLN A 122 12.36 -6.17 17.26
N VAL A 123 13.10 -7.05 16.61
CA VAL A 123 12.57 -8.33 16.12
C VAL A 123 13.23 -9.45 16.91
N TYR A 124 12.46 -10.02 17.83
CA TYR A 124 12.93 -11.05 18.75
C TYR A 124 12.50 -12.42 18.26
N VAL A 125 13.47 -13.29 18.03
CA VAL A 125 13.22 -14.71 17.75
C VAL A 125 12.80 -15.37 19.07
N PRO A 126 11.61 -16.00 19.15
CA PRO A 126 11.23 -16.79 20.32
C PRO A 126 12.25 -17.90 20.58
N ALA A 127 12.57 -18.17 21.85
CA ALA A 127 13.58 -19.16 22.24
C ALA A 127 13.30 -20.60 21.76
N TYR A 128 12.06 -20.89 21.37
CA TYR A 128 11.60 -22.20 20.90
C TYR A 128 11.48 -22.30 19.36
N THR A 129 11.87 -21.26 18.62
CA THR A 129 11.84 -21.30 17.14
C THR A 129 13.00 -22.18 16.65
N SER A 130 12.67 -23.26 15.93
CA SER A 130 13.68 -24.18 15.39
C SER A 130 14.55 -23.49 14.32
N GLN A 131 15.74 -24.02 14.07
CA GLN A 131 16.62 -23.52 13.02
C GLN A 131 15.94 -23.53 11.64
N GLU A 132 15.22 -24.60 11.32
CA GLU A 132 14.48 -24.74 10.06
C GLU A 132 13.38 -23.66 9.90
N GLU A 133 12.65 -23.36 10.98
CA GLU A 133 11.66 -22.27 10.96
C GLU A 133 12.32 -20.90 10.75
N GLN A 134 13.50 -20.67 11.35
CA GLN A 134 14.24 -19.42 11.16
C GLN A 134 14.70 -19.26 9.71
N GLU A 135 15.26 -20.32 9.12
CA GLU A 135 15.68 -20.34 7.72
C GLU A 135 14.50 -20.11 6.76
N GLN A 136 13.35 -20.70 7.03
CA GLN A 136 12.15 -20.48 6.23
C GLN A 136 11.67 -19.01 6.31
N LEU A 137 11.68 -18.42 7.51
CA LEU A 137 11.30 -17.02 7.70
C LEU A 137 12.29 -16.06 7.05
N LEU A 138 13.58 -16.39 7.09
CA LEU A 138 14.64 -15.69 6.39
C LEU A 138 14.42 -15.74 4.88
N ALA A 139 14.22 -16.92 4.31
CA ALA A 139 13.96 -17.10 2.88
C ALA A 139 12.71 -16.32 2.42
N GLN A 140 11.64 -16.33 3.22
CA GLN A 140 10.44 -15.53 2.94
C GLN A 140 10.77 -14.03 2.94
N LEU A 141 11.57 -13.56 3.90
CA LEU A 141 11.94 -12.17 3.99
C LEU A 141 12.83 -11.75 2.81
N THR A 142 13.94 -12.46 2.58
CA THR A 142 14.91 -12.16 1.51
C THR A 142 14.25 -12.16 0.13
N SER A 143 13.32 -13.10 -0.13
CA SER A 143 12.57 -13.14 -1.39
C SER A 143 11.82 -11.83 -1.70
N GLN A 144 11.36 -11.10 -0.67
CA GLN A 144 10.63 -9.85 -0.85
C GLN A 144 11.57 -8.65 -1.00
N PHE A 145 12.78 -8.72 -0.44
CA PHE A 145 13.80 -7.68 -0.62
C PHE A 145 14.28 -7.60 -2.07
N LEU A 146 14.29 -8.72 -2.79
CA LEU A 146 14.57 -8.75 -4.23
C LEU A 146 13.62 -7.87 -5.06
N GLY A 147 12.42 -7.55 -4.57
CA GLY A 147 11.47 -6.66 -5.24
C GLY A 147 11.62 -5.18 -4.88
N MET A 148 12.56 -4.84 -3.99
CA MET A 148 12.76 -3.49 -3.45
C MET A 148 13.94 -2.77 -4.11
N ASP A 149 13.94 -2.71 -5.45
CA ASP A 149 15.04 -2.17 -6.29
C ASP A 149 15.51 -0.75 -5.91
N CYS A 150 14.64 0.04 -5.28
CA CYS A 150 14.94 1.42 -4.88
C CYS A 150 15.50 1.55 -3.45
N LEU A 151 15.72 0.46 -2.72
CA LEU A 151 16.15 0.51 -1.32
C LEU A 151 17.59 1.04 -1.24
N ARG A 152 17.78 2.13 -0.49
CA ARG A 152 19.10 2.77 -0.30
C ARG A 152 19.61 2.69 1.12
N LYS A 153 18.71 2.52 2.09
CA LYS A 153 19.06 2.46 3.50
C LYS A 153 18.19 1.44 4.20
N PHE A 154 18.81 0.36 4.65
CA PHE A 154 18.21 -0.58 5.57
C PHE A 154 18.83 -0.39 6.96
N CYS A 155 17.99 -0.27 7.98
CA CYS A 155 18.43 -0.18 9.37
C CYS A 155 17.71 -1.26 10.18
N ALA A 156 18.47 -2.25 10.64
CA ALA A 156 18.01 -3.27 11.55
C ALA A 156 18.57 -2.96 12.95
N ASN A 157 17.70 -2.72 13.93
CA ASN A 157 18.11 -2.54 15.33
C ASN A 157 17.50 -3.65 16.19
N ALA A 158 18.31 -4.44 16.88
CA ALA A 158 17.88 -5.60 17.66
C ALA A 158 16.99 -6.55 16.83
N VAL A 159 17.48 -6.99 15.67
CA VAL A 159 16.83 -7.95 14.77
C VAL A 159 17.70 -9.20 14.70
N PHE A 160 17.59 -10.07 15.71
CA PHE A 160 18.45 -11.25 15.84
C PHE A 160 18.28 -12.25 14.69
N LEU A 161 17.09 -12.28 14.06
CA LEU A 161 16.85 -13.11 12.87
C LEU A 161 17.82 -12.79 11.72
N LEU A 162 18.26 -11.53 11.60
CA LEU A 162 19.12 -11.09 10.49
C LEU A 162 20.61 -11.12 10.84
N GLU A 163 20.96 -11.51 12.06
CA GLU A 163 22.35 -11.59 12.50
C GLU A 163 23.10 -12.62 11.65
N GLY A 164 24.21 -12.22 11.02
CA GLY A 164 24.96 -13.06 10.07
C GLY A 164 24.34 -13.22 8.67
N HIS A 165 23.11 -12.75 8.45
CA HIS A 165 22.38 -12.91 7.17
C HIS A 165 22.08 -11.57 6.45
N LEU A 166 22.65 -10.46 6.91
CA LEU A 166 22.42 -9.14 6.30
C LEU A 166 22.81 -9.07 4.83
N GLU A 167 23.87 -9.78 4.41
CA GLU A 167 24.30 -9.84 3.01
C GLU A 167 23.30 -10.57 2.10
N GLN A 168 22.43 -11.42 2.66
CA GLN A 168 21.38 -12.10 1.89
C GLN A 168 20.15 -11.20 1.68
N VAL A 169 20.09 -10.07 2.38
CA VAL A 169 18.95 -9.13 2.43
C VAL A 169 19.26 -7.83 1.68
N LEU A 170 20.53 -7.55 1.38
CA LEU A 170 21.01 -6.34 0.68
C LEU A 170 21.48 -6.69 -0.74
#